data_AF-A0A917NBW2-F1
#
_entry.id   AF-A0A917NBW2-F1
#
_cell.length_a   1.000
_cell.length_b   1.000
_cell.length_c   1.000
_cell.angle_alpha   90.00
_cell.angle_beta   90.00
_cell.angle_gamma   90.00
#
_symmetry.space_group_name_H-M   'P 1'
#
loop_
_entity.id
_entity.type
_entity.pdbx_description
1 polymer ?
#
loop_
_entity_poly.entity_id
_entity_poly.type
_entity_poly.pdbx_seq_one_letter_code
_entity_poly.pdbx_strand_id
1 'polypeptide(L)'
;MTIFLILAKKIILAELKELRNQSIGSDQSLPNRVFSTFWLGRDAEVSDAKRDILDELIQNIRSFKPKETDEDNLEALLHLIAEGKEMAKKVSDEKGFVNEGMTGPALESLMRLLNSVRDKLQEHQLTDLECKNDPYGIFCFFAAKYLATKLVDDLKKGKVADMLDNPKVSSAALISSKKDLILRRRLLLCKVMIERRDLSIDELSIRECVKSAIDNILADNRTLCEEGAKVSLPFGVTLFRSLHLGPTLNPSLGRLAVFMNAAMAALENPALYDAELRVRRDSQAAPAPASPG
;
A
#
# COMPACT_ATOMS: atom_id res chain seq x y z
N MET A 1 -15.33 -8.85 -7.91
CA MET A 1 -14.48 -8.50 -6.74
C MET A 1 -14.27 -7.00 -6.77
N THR A 2 -14.46 -6.32 -5.64
CA THR A 2 -14.33 -4.86 -5.55
C THR A 2 -12.86 -4.42 -5.53
N ILE A 3 -12.60 -3.18 -5.93
CA ILE A 3 -11.26 -2.57 -5.92
C ILE A 3 -10.65 -2.63 -4.52
N PHE A 4 -11.41 -2.28 -3.49
CA PHE A 4 -10.96 -2.36 -2.09
C PHE A 4 -10.50 -3.77 -1.73
N LEU A 5 -11.32 -4.80 -1.98
CA LEU A 5 -10.97 -6.17 -1.60
C LEU A 5 -9.67 -6.66 -2.28
N ILE A 6 -9.44 -6.28 -3.55
CA ILE A 6 -8.18 -6.61 -4.23
C ILE A 6 -6.99 -5.97 -3.50
N LEU A 7 -7.09 -4.68 -3.21
CA LEU A 7 -6.02 -3.92 -2.58
C LEU A 7 -5.78 -4.39 -1.14
N ALA A 8 -6.84 -4.63 -0.36
CA ALA A 8 -6.77 -5.16 1.00
C ALA A 8 -6.06 -6.51 1.02
N LYS A 9 -6.47 -7.48 0.17
CA LYS A 9 -5.80 -8.78 0.07
C LYS A 9 -4.32 -8.64 -0.28
N LYS A 10 -3.98 -7.76 -1.23
CA LYS A 10 -2.57 -7.52 -1.60
C LYS A 10 -1.75 -6.96 -0.43
N ILE A 11 -2.29 -5.98 0.29
CA ILE A 11 -1.62 -5.34 1.44
C ILE A 11 -1.42 -6.36 2.54
N ILE A 12 -2.48 -7.08 2.95
CA ILE A 12 -2.42 -8.10 4.00
C ILE A 12 -1.37 -9.15 3.66
N LEU A 13 -1.42 -9.72 2.45
CA LEU A 13 -0.47 -10.75 2.04
C LEU A 13 0.97 -10.26 2.00
N ALA A 14 1.19 -9.00 1.60
CA ALA A 14 2.53 -8.42 1.61
C ALA A 14 3.06 -8.22 3.03
N GLU A 15 2.26 -7.64 3.93
CA GLU A 15 2.68 -7.35 5.31
C GLU A 15 2.83 -8.63 6.14
N LEU A 16 1.98 -9.65 5.96
CA LEU A 16 2.14 -10.95 6.63
C LEU A 16 3.41 -11.68 6.19
N LYS A 17 3.71 -11.68 4.88
CA LYS A 17 4.96 -12.25 4.35
C LYS A 17 6.18 -11.53 4.88
N GLU A 18 6.14 -10.20 4.93
CA GLU A 18 7.22 -9.39 5.49
C GLU A 18 7.44 -9.71 6.97
N LEU A 19 6.37 -9.76 7.77
CA LEU A 19 6.43 -10.11 9.19
C LEU A 19 7.02 -11.52 9.41
N ARG A 20 6.61 -12.50 8.60
CA ARG A 20 7.17 -13.85 8.61
C ARG A 20 8.66 -13.86 8.27
N ASN A 21 9.07 -13.15 7.22
CA ASN A 21 10.47 -13.07 6.79
C ASN A 21 11.35 -12.36 7.82
N GLN A 22 10.86 -11.30 8.46
CA GLN A 22 11.54 -10.61 9.55
C GLN A 22 11.72 -11.52 10.76
N SER A 23 10.73 -12.35 11.07
CA SER A 23 10.86 -13.38 12.10
C SER A 23 11.99 -14.34 11.76
N ILE A 24 12.06 -14.88 10.53
CA ILE A 24 13.12 -15.80 10.08
C ILE A 24 14.50 -15.15 10.14
N GLY A 25 14.64 -13.92 9.64
CA GLY A 25 15.90 -13.19 9.68
C GLY A 25 16.39 -12.92 11.11
N SER A 26 15.46 -12.66 12.04
CA SER A 26 15.78 -12.43 13.45
C SER A 26 16.36 -13.69 14.11
N ASP A 27 15.80 -14.86 13.82
CA ASP A 27 16.30 -16.14 14.37
C ASP A 27 17.66 -16.51 13.81
N GLN A 28 17.90 -16.19 12.53
CA GLN A 28 19.18 -16.43 11.85
C GLN A 28 20.26 -15.41 12.20
N SER A 29 19.91 -14.33 12.91
CA SER A 29 20.84 -13.25 13.24
C SER A 29 21.97 -13.73 14.17
N LEU A 30 23.19 -13.24 13.91
CA LEU A 30 24.39 -13.53 14.71
C LEU A 30 24.19 -13.26 16.21
N PRO A 31 23.58 -12.12 16.63
CA PRO A 31 23.29 -11.88 18.05
C PRO A 31 22.38 -12.95 18.63
N ASN A 32 21.29 -13.32 17.94
CA ASN A 32 20.36 -14.32 18.47
C ASN A 32 21.01 -15.71 18.58
N ARG A 33 21.85 -16.11 17.62
CA ARG A 33 22.62 -17.37 17.70
C ARG A 33 23.59 -17.39 18.89
N VAL A 34 24.21 -16.25 19.22
CA VAL A 34 25.08 -16.13 20.38
C VAL A 34 24.26 -16.18 21.68
N PHE A 35 23.14 -15.45 21.76
CA PHE A 35 22.29 -15.42 22.96
C PHE A 35 21.49 -16.72 23.19
N SER A 36 21.07 -17.43 22.14
CA SER A 36 20.41 -18.73 22.26
C SER A 36 21.33 -19.78 22.87
N THR A 37 22.65 -19.67 22.63
CA THR A 37 23.67 -20.52 23.24
C THR A 37 23.72 -20.33 24.77
N PHE A 38 23.28 -19.17 25.28
CA PHE A 38 23.21 -18.85 26.71
C PHE A 38 21.78 -18.85 27.27
N TRP A 39 20.80 -19.46 26.58
CA TRP A 39 19.38 -19.47 27.00
C TRP A 39 18.73 -18.08 27.16
N LEU A 40 19.37 -17.04 26.61
CA LEU A 40 18.89 -15.65 26.60
C LEU A 40 18.39 -15.19 25.22
N GLY A 41 18.41 -16.10 24.23
CA GLY A 41 17.93 -15.84 22.87
C GLY A 41 16.41 -15.97 22.74
N ARG A 42 15.88 -15.62 21.56
CA ARG A 42 14.48 -15.89 21.22
C ARG A 42 14.18 -17.39 21.32
N ASP A 43 13.00 -17.70 21.85
CA ASP A 43 12.45 -19.06 21.86
C ASP A 43 12.05 -19.45 20.43
N ALA A 44 12.70 -20.49 19.91
CA ALA A 44 12.50 -20.99 18.55
C ALA A 44 11.12 -21.63 18.37
N GLU A 45 10.62 -22.36 19.38
CA GLU A 45 9.31 -23.04 19.31
C GLU A 45 8.17 -22.01 19.26
N VAL A 46 8.24 -20.97 20.09
CA VAL A 46 7.26 -19.86 20.06
C VAL A 46 7.36 -19.08 18.75
N SER A 47 8.57 -18.89 18.22
CA SER A 47 8.79 -18.19 16.96
C SER A 47 8.23 -18.98 15.77
N ASP A 48 8.40 -20.30 15.77
CA ASP A 48 7.88 -21.22 14.73
C ASP A 48 6.36 -21.32 14.79
N ALA A 49 5.77 -21.53 15.98
CA ALA A 49 4.32 -21.57 16.12
C ALA A 49 3.63 -20.27 15.66
N LYS A 50 4.26 -19.11 15.90
CA LYS A 50 3.78 -17.82 15.36
C LYS A 50 3.91 -17.72 13.85
N ARG A 51 4.94 -18.32 13.23
CA ARG A 51 5.06 -18.38 11.76
C ARG A 51 3.97 -19.25 11.16
N ASP A 52 3.65 -20.37 11.79
CA ASP A 52 2.58 -21.26 11.35
C ASP A 52 1.22 -20.54 11.38
N ILE A 53 0.95 -19.75 12.43
CA ILE A 53 -0.24 -18.89 12.51
C ILE A 53 -0.27 -17.87 11.35
N LEU A 54 0.87 -17.23 11.04
CA LEU A 54 0.95 -16.30 9.91
C LEU A 54 0.72 -17.01 8.57
N ASP A 55 1.25 -18.22 8.40
CA ASP A 55 1.08 -19.03 7.20
C ASP A 55 -0.38 -19.48 7.03
N GLU A 56 -1.05 -19.89 8.11
CA GLU A 56 -2.48 -20.18 8.12
C GLU A 56 -3.31 -18.95 7.74
N LEU A 57 -3.02 -17.80 8.36
CA LEU A 57 -3.69 -16.54 8.02
C LEU A 57 -3.48 -16.15 6.55
N ILE A 58 -2.26 -16.32 6.01
CA ILE A 58 -1.98 -16.12 4.58
C ILE A 58 -2.87 -17.00 3.70
N GLN A 59 -3.08 -18.27 4.07
CA GLN A 59 -3.96 -19.16 3.32
C GLN A 59 -5.42 -18.73 3.42
N ASN A 60 -5.90 -18.42 4.63
CA ASN A 60 -7.27 -17.95 4.85
C ASN A 60 -7.57 -16.69 4.03
N ILE A 61 -6.62 -15.74 3.96
CA ILE A 61 -6.76 -14.52 3.14
C ILE A 61 -6.75 -14.84 1.65
N ARG A 62 -5.93 -15.79 1.18
CA ARG A 62 -5.94 -16.22 -0.23
C ARG A 62 -7.28 -16.82 -0.63
N SER A 63 -7.82 -17.73 0.18
CA SER A 63 -9.11 -18.40 -0.03
C SER A 63 -10.33 -17.55 0.34
N PHE A 64 -10.12 -16.35 0.91
CA PHE A 64 -11.19 -15.44 1.30
C PHE A 64 -12.17 -15.18 0.14
N LYS A 65 -13.46 -15.43 0.41
CA LYS A 65 -14.56 -15.23 -0.54
C LYS A 65 -15.12 -13.81 -0.38
N PRO A 66 -15.30 -13.07 -1.48
CA PRO A 66 -15.91 -11.74 -1.43
C PRO A 66 -17.29 -11.76 -0.76
N LYS A 67 -17.53 -10.75 0.07
CA LYS A 67 -18.84 -10.34 0.61
C LYS A 67 -19.48 -9.29 -0.29
N GLU A 68 -20.72 -8.93 0.03
CA GLU A 68 -21.55 -8.02 -0.77
C GLU A 68 -20.97 -6.60 -0.82
N THR A 69 -20.59 -6.05 0.33
CA THR A 69 -20.06 -4.67 0.43
C THR A 69 -18.59 -4.64 0.86
N ASP A 70 -17.91 -3.53 0.58
CA ASP A 70 -16.56 -3.29 1.08
C ASP A 70 -16.50 -3.23 2.61
N GLU A 71 -17.59 -2.82 3.27
CA GLU A 71 -17.72 -2.84 4.72
C GLU A 71 -17.72 -4.27 5.27
N ASP A 72 -18.57 -5.14 4.73
CA ASP A 72 -18.63 -6.55 5.14
C ASP A 72 -17.30 -7.27 4.87
N ASN A 73 -16.64 -6.90 3.76
CA ASN A 73 -15.31 -7.41 3.43
C ASN A 73 -14.26 -6.93 4.44
N LEU A 74 -14.30 -5.66 4.84
CA LEU A 74 -13.39 -5.12 5.86
C LEU A 74 -13.59 -5.82 7.19
N GLU A 75 -14.83 -5.90 7.69
CA GLU A 75 -15.15 -6.53 8.97
C GLU A 75 -14.67 -7.98 9.02
N ALA A 76 -14.96 -8.76 7.97
CA ALA A 76 -14.55 -10.16 7.90
C ALA A 76 -13.02 -10.33 7.81
N LEU A 77 -12.31 -9.44 7.13
CA LEU A 77 -10.84 -9.46 7.08
C LEU A 77 -10.22 -9.06 8.42
N LEU A 78 -10.79 -8.06 9.11
CA LEU A 78 -10.35 -7.64 10.44
C LEU A 78 -10.55 -8.77 11.46
N HIS A 79 -11.65 -9.50 11.38
CA HIS A 79 -11.91 -10.67 12.22
C HIS A 79 -10.82 -11.74 12.06
N LEU A 80 -10.49 -12.12 10.82
CA LEU A 80 -9.43 -13.10 10.55
C LEU A 80 -8.07 -12.67 11.12
N ILE A 81 -7.73 -11.38 11.01
CA ILE A 81 -6.47 -10.84 11.57
C ILE A 81 -6.51 -10.85 13.10
N ALA A 82 -7.65 -10.51 13.70
CA ALA A 82 -7.84 -10.53 15.15
C ALA A 82 -7.72 -11.94 15.72
N GLU A 83 -8.32 -12.96 15.07
CA GLU A 83 -8.17 -14.36 15.46
C GLU A 83 -6.69 -14.80 15.40
N GLY A 84 -5.98 -14.46 14.33
CA GLY A 84 -4.54 -14.73 14.21
C GLY A 84 -3.73 -14.07 15.33
N LYS A 85 -4.09 -12.84 15.72
CA LYS A 85 -3.47 -12.12 16.84
C LYS A 85 -3.75 -12.81 18.18
N GLU A 86 -4.99 -13.22 18.44
CA GLU A 86 -5.34 -13.95 19.66
C GLU A 86 -4.65 -15.31 19.75
N MET A 87 -4.53 -16.05 18.64
CA MET A 87 -3.77 -17.29 18.60
C MET A 87 -2.29 -17.06 18.92
N ALA A 88 -1.68 -16.02 18.33
CA ALA A 88 -0.28 -15.68 18.61
C ALA A 88 -0.07 -15.28 20.08
N LYS A 89 -1.09 -14.68 20.71
CA LYS A 89 -1.10 -14.37 22.13
C LYS A 89 -1.15 -15.62 22.99
N LYS A 90 -2.08 -16.55 22.71
CA LYS A 90 -2.18 -17.82 23.44
C LYS A 90 -0.86 -18.60 23.44
N VAL A 91 -0.19 -18.69 22.29
CA VAL A 91 1.13 -19.33 22.17
C VAL A 91 2.19 -18.65 23.06
N SER A 92 2.16 -17.31 23.16
CA SER A 92 3.05 -16.58 24.07
C SER A 92 2.72 -16.84 25.54
N ASP A 93 1.44 -16.75 25.90
CA ASP A 93 0.95 -16.88 27.28
C ASP A 93 1.24 -18.29 27.83
N GLU A 94 1.03 -19.33 27.03
CA GLU A 94 1.28 -20.74 27.39
C GLU A 94 2.76 -21.02 27.71
N LYS A 95 3.67 -20.23 27.15
CA LYS A 95 5.12 -20.34 27.36
C LYS A 95 5.64 -19.30 28.37
N GLY A 96 4.76 -18.57 29.04
CA GLY A 96 5.09 -17.61 30.08
C GLY A 96 5.66 -16.28 29.58
N PHE A 97 5.50 -15.96 28.29
CA PHE A 97 5.90 -14.68 27.74
C PHE A 97 4.86 -13.60 28.04
N VAL A 98 5.30 -12.42 28.46
CA VAL A 98 4.43 -11.29 28.85
C VAL A 98 3.73 -10.66 27.64
N ASN A 99 4.23 -10.87 26.41
CA ASN A 99 3.65 -10.30 25.19
C ASN A 99 3.91 -11.19 23.96
N GLU A 100 3.24 -10.85 22.84
CA GLU A 100 3.35 -11.60 21.58
C GLU A 100 4.64 -11.29 20.79
N GLY A 101 5.56 -10.51 21.35
CA GLY A 101 6.70 -9.94 20.64
C GLY A 101 6.23 -8.96 19.57
N MET A 102 6.88 -8.96 18.41
CA MET A 102 6.55 -8.06 17.29
C MET A 102 5.27 -8.47 16.54
N THR A 103 4.80 -9.71 16.70
CA THR A 103 3.66 -10.25 15.94
C THR A 103 2.36 -9.53 16.29
N GLY A 104 2.03 -9.39 17.58
CA GLY A 104 0.78 -8.75 18.04
C GLY A 104 0.65 -7.28 17.59
N PRO A 105 1.63 -6.40 17.88
CA PRO A 105 1.63 -5.02 17.42
C PRO A 105 1.61 -4.86 15.89
N ALA A 106 2.24 -5.78 15.15
CA ALA A 106 2.23 -5.76 13.69
C ALA A 106 0.84 -6.07 13.13
N LEU A 107 0.15 -7.09 13.65
CA LEU A 107 -1.22 -7.43 13.23
C LEU A 107 -2.21 -6.32 13.60
N GLU A 108 -2.06 -5.72 14.77
CA GLU A 108 -2.82 -4.53 15.19
C GLU A 108 -2.60 -3.34 14.22
N SER A 109 -1.35 -3.08 13.84
CA SER A 109 -1.03 -2.01 12.88
C SER A 109 -1.63 -2.29 11.50
N LEU A 110 -1.65 -3.56 11.07
CA LEU A 110 -2.29 -3.97 9.84
C LEU A 110 -3.81 -3.73 9.87
N MET A 111 -4.49 -4.04 10.98
CA MET A 111 -5.92 -3.74 11.15
C MET A 111 -6.20 -2.24 11.01
N ARG A 112 -5.40 -1.37 11.65
CA ARG A 112 -5.55 0.10 11.53
C ARG A 112 -5.30 0.60 10.11
N LEU A 113 -4.32 0.01 9.43
CA LEU A 113 -4.03 0.33 8.02
C LEU A 113 -5.22 -0.01 7.12
N LEU A 114 -5.88 -1.16 7.31
CA LEU A 114 -7.04 -1.55 6.51
C LEU A 114 -8.22 -0.60 6.70
N ASN A 115 -8.52 -0.21 7.95
CA ASN A 115 -9.52 0.82 8.24
C ASN A 115 -9.18 2.13 7.53
N SER A 116 -7.92 2.58 7.64
CA SER A 116 -7.45 3.82 6.99
C SER A 116 -7.57 3.76 5.47
N VAL A 117 -7.29 2.61 4.85
CA VAL A 117 -7.46 2.40 3.41
C VAL A 117 -8.93 2.52 3.03
N ARG A 118 -9.82 1.81 3.72
CA ARG A 118 -11.27 1.87 3.45
C ARG A 118 -11.80 3.30 3.59
N ASP A 119 -11.46 4.00 4.66
CA ASP A 119 -11.91 5.37 4.90
C ASP A 119 -11.40 6.33 3.82
N LYS A 120 -10.14 6.15 3.40
CA LYS A 120 -9.55 6.95 2.32
C LYS A 120 -10.20 6.67 0.97
N LEU A 121 -10.59 5.42 0.68
CA LEU A 121 -11.35 5.11 -0.53
C LEU A 121 -12.76 5.70 -0.46
N GLN A 122 -13.42 5.65 0.70
CA GLN A 122 -14.75 6.22 0.90
C GLN A 122 -14.74 7.74 0.69
N GLU A 123 -13.75 8.45 1.24
CA GLU A 123 -13.56 9.90 1.03
C GLU A 123 -13.51 10.27 -0.46
N HIS A 124 -12.97 9.37 -1.29
CA HIS A 124 -12.80 9.54 -2.72
C HIS A 124 -13.91 8.88 -3.57
N GLN A 125 -14.95 8.31 -2.95
CA GLN A 125 -16.04 7.56 -3.62
C GLN A 125 -15.53 6.37 -4.46
N LEU A 126 -14.56 5.65 -3.91
CA LEU A 126 -13.94 4.48 -4.53
C LEU A 126 -14.30 3.16 -3.82
N THR A 127 -15.28 3.18 -2.92
CA THR A 127 -15.85 1.99 -2.26
C THR A 127 -16.96 1.37 -3.08
N ASP A 128 -17.15 0.07 -2.91
CA ASP A 128 -18.16 -0.77 -3.56
C ASP A 128 -18.08 -0.76 -5.09
N LEU A 129 -16.91 -0.35 -5.63
CA LEU A 129 -16.64 -0.35 -7.05
C LEU A 129 -16.07 -1.71 -7.46
N GLU A 130 -16.78 -2.39 -8.34
CA GLU A 130 -16.26 -3.59 -9.00
C GLU A 130 -15.06 -3.25 -9.90
N CYS A 131 -14.09 -4.17 -9.96
CA CYS A 131 -13.04 -4.10 -10.96
C CYS A 131 -13.63 -4.38 -12.34
N LYS A 132 -13.74 -3.33 -13.15
CA LYS A 132 -14.20 -3.41 -14.54
C LYS A 132 -13.04 -3.08 -15.47
N ASN A 133 -12.98 -3.78 -16.60
CA ASN A 133 -11.98 -3.54 -17.64
C ASN A 133 -12.32 -2.35 -18.55
N ASP A 134 -13.37 -1.58 -18.22
CA ASP A 134 -13.69 -0.34 -18.94
C ASP A 134 -12.71 0.80 -18.55
N PRO A 135 -12.58 1.85 -19.39
CA PRO A 135 -11.61 2.90 -19.15
C PRO A 135 -11.75 3.61 -17.79
N TYR A 136 -12.98 3.82 -17.31
CA TYR A 136 -13.19 4.49 -16.04
C TYR A 136 -12.89 3.55 -14.86
N GLY A 137 -13.25 2.28 -14.97
CA GLY A 137 -12.87 1.23 -14.02
C GLY A 137 -11.35 1.11 -13.82
N ILE A 138 -10.58 1.12 -14.91
CA ILE A 138 -9.11 1.13 -14.88
C ILE A 138 -8.60 2.37 -14.12
N PHE A 139 -9.13 3.55 -14.44
CA PHE A 139 -8.74 4.79 -13.77
C PHE A 139 -9.03 4.77 -12.27
N CYS A 140 -10.23 4.34 -11.86
CA CYS A 140 -10.62 4.17 -10.46
C CYS A 140 -9.68 3.21 -9.72
N PHE A 141 -9.29 2.09 -10.34
CA PHE A 141 -8.37 1.14 -9.72
C PHE A 141 -7.00 1.76 -9.46
N PHE A 142 -6.38 2.43 -10.44
CA PHE A 142 -5.06 3.04 -10.25
C PHE A 142 -5.10 4.22 -9.26
N ALA A 143 -6.21 4.96 -9.21
CA ALA A 143 -6.43 5.99 -8.20
C ALA A 143 -6.50 5.40 -6.78
N ALA A 144 -7.30 4.34 -6.59
CA ALA A 144 -7.40 3.63 -5.32
C ALA A 144 -6.04 3.04 -4.91
N LYS A 145 -5.32 2.43 -5.85
CA LYS A 145 -3.98 1.86 -5.63
C LYS A 145 -2.97 2.93 -5.21
N TYR A 146 -3.02 4.13 -5.79
CA TYR A 146 -2.20 5.27 -5.37
C TYR A 146 -2.47 5.64 -3.90
N LEU A 147 -3.74 5.82 -3.53
CA LEU A 147 -4.14 6.19 -2.16
C LEU A 147 -3.74 5.12 -1.15
N ALA A 148 -3.99 3.85 -1.46
CA ALA A 148 -3.62 2.75 -0.59
C ALA A 148 -2.10 2.64 -0.41
N THR A 149 -1.33 2.72 -1.50
CA THR A 149 0.15 2.68 -1.45
C THR A 149 0.73 3.85 -0.66
N LYS A 150 0.11 5.03 -0.74
CA LYS A 150 0.49 6.19 0.06
C LYS A 150 0.36 5.90 1.57
N LEU A 151 -0.77 5.34 2.00
CA LEU A 151 -0.99 4.98 3.41
C LEU A 151 -0.01 3.91 3.91
N VAL A 152 0.28 2.89 3.10
CA VAL A 152 1.30 1.86 3.44
C VAL A 152 2.65 2.51 3.72
N ASP A 153 3.04 3.47 2.88
CA ASP A 153 4.36 4.10 3.01
C ASP A 153 4.41 5.14 4.12
N ASP A 154 3.31 5.82 4.41
CA ASP A 154 3.23 6.72 5.55
C ASP A 154 3.33 5.93 6.87
N LEU A 155 2.73 4.73 6.94
CA LEU A 155 2.92 3.80 8.06
C LEU A 155 4.39 3.35 8.18
N LYS A 156 5.05 3.03 7.06
CA LYS A 156 6.47 2.63 7.05
C LYS A 156 7.41 3.79 7.42
N LYS A 157 7.09 5.02 7.01
CA LYS A 157 7.82 6.22 7.42
C LYS A 157 7.59 6.56 8.88
N GLY A 158 6.38 6.39 9.41
CA GLY A 158 6.12 6.57 10.84
C GLY A 158 7.02 5.70 11.72
N LYS A 159 7.40 4.50 11.25
CA LYS A 159 8.40 3.63 11.90
C LYS A 159 9.84 4.15 11.83
N VAL A 160 10.14 5.12 10.96
CA VAL A 160 11.47 5.72 10.73
C VAL A 160 11.54 7.17 11.21
N ALA A 161 10.40 7.86 11.34
CA ALA A 161 10.29 9.29 11.59
C ALA A 161 10.52 9.70 13.05
N ASP A 162 10.58 8.75 14.00
CA ASP A 162 10.98 8.99 15.39
C ASP A 162 12.43 9.53 15.55
N MET A 163 13.16 9.74 14.44
CA MET A 163 14.53 10.25 14.45
C MET A 163 14.74 11.68 13.90
N LEU A 164 13.76 12.33 13.24
CA LEU A 164 14.02 13.65 12.62
C LEU A 164 12.78 14.55 12.54
N ASP A 165 12.59 15.43 13.53
CA ASP A 165 11.70 16.60 13.43
C ASP A 165 12.30 17.63 12.46
N ASN A 166 11.75 17.74 11.24
CA ASN A 166 12.20 18.71 10.25
C ASN A 166 11.03 19.56 9.72
N PRO A 167 11.10 20.90 9.73
CA PRO A 167 10.05 21.78 9.20
C PRO A 167 9.70 21.55 7.72
N LYS A 168 10.52 20.83 6.96
CA LYS A 168 10.20 20.35 5.59
C LYS A 168 9.06 19.32 5.54
N VAL A 169 8.71 18.69 6.67
CA VAL A 169 7.60 17.73 6.76
C VAL A 169 6.25 18.41 6.58
N SER A 170 6.10 19.67 7.04
CA SER A 170 4.83 20.42 6.95
C SER A 170 4.44 20.77 5.51
N SER A 171 5.39 21.22 4.68
CA SER A 171 5.12 21.53 3.27
C SER A 171 4.90 20.28 2.42
N ALA A 172 5.61 19.18 2.72
CA ALA A 172 5.42 17.90 2.04
C ALA A 172 4.03 17.30 2.31
N ALA A 173 3.57 17.34 3.56
CA ALA A 173 2.23 16.89 3.93
C ALA A 173 1.13 17.72 3.24
N LEU A 174 1.30 19.05 3.18
CA LEU A 174 0.38 19.93 2.47
C LEU A 174 0.31 19.63 0.95
N ILE A 175 1.47 19.48 0.30
CA ILE A 175 1.54 19.11 -1.12
C ILE A 175 0.88 17.75 -1.34
N SER A 176 1.14 16.78 -0.46
CA SER A 176 0.56 15.45 -0.50
C SER A 176 -0.97 15.46 -0.38
N SER A 177 -1.53 16.30 0.49
CA SER A 177 -2.98 16.51 0.63
C SER A 177 -3.59 17.17 -0.60
N LYS A 178 -2.94 18.21 -1.15
CA LYS A 178 -3.38 18.87 -2.39
C LYS A 178 -3.41 17.91 -3.59
N LYS A 179 -2.47 16.96 -3.69
CA LYS A 179 -2.46 15.91 -4.71
C LYS A 179 -3.69 15.01 -4.62
N ASP A 180 -4.10 14.63 -3.42
CA ASP A 180 -5.31 13.83 -3.21
C ASP A 180 -6.56 14.62 -3.65
N LEU A 181 -6.63 15.92 -3.33
CA LEU A 181 -7.74 16.78 -3.75
C LEU A 181 -7.84 16.90 -5.28
N ILE A 182 -6.70 17.07 -5.97
CA ILE A 182 -6.64 17.08 -7.45
C ILE A 182 -7.21 15.76 -7.99
N LEU A 183 -6.72 14.63 -7.48
CA LEU A 183 -7.18 13.30 -7.90
C LEU A 183 -8.69 13.14 -7.70
N ARG A 184 -9.21 13.48 -6.51
CA ARG A 184 -10.64 13.40 -6.18
C ARG A 184 -11.48 14.25 -7.13
N ARG A 185 -11.11 15.52 -7.32
CA ARG A 185 -11.84 16.45 -8.17
C ARG A 185 -11.92 15.93 -9.60
N ARG A 186 -10.81 15.43 -10.14
CA ARG A 186 -10.73 14.94 -11.52
C ARG A 186 -11.46 13.61 -11.71
N LEU A 187 -11.45 12.71 -10.71
CA LEU A 187 -12.30 11.50 -10.70
C LEU A 187 -13.80 11.83 -10.79
N LEU A 188 -14.27 12.75 -9.93
CA LEU A 188 -15.68 13.14 -9.89
C LEU A 188 -16.12 13.84 -11.19
N LEU A 189 -15.30 14.77 -11.69
CA LEU A 189 -15.59 15.43 -12.97
C LEU A 189 -15.62 14.43 -14.13
N CYS A 190 -14.67 13.48 -14.17
CA CYS A 190 -14.66 12.44 -15.20
C CYS A 190 -15.94 11.60 -15.16
N LYS A 191 -16.35 11.15 -13.96
CA LYS A 191 -17.60 10.41 -13.77
C LYS A 191 -18.82 11.16 -14.32
N VAL A 192 -19.00 12.41 -13.90
CA VAL A 192 -20.10 13.27 -14.35
C VAL A 192 -20.06 13.48 -15.87
N MET A 193 -18.87 13.64 -16.45
CA MET A 193 -18.70 13.80 -17.89
C MET A 193 -19.05 12.55 -18.69
N ILE A 194 -18.81 11.36 -18.11
CA ILE A 194 -19.22 10.07 -18.70
C ILE A 194 -20.73 9.86 -18.54
N GLU A 195 -21.30 10.16 -17.37
CA GLU A 195 -22.74 9.96 -17.09
C GLU A 195 -23.65 10.92 -17.89
N ARG A 196 -23.21 12.16 -18.14
CA ARG A 196 -23.94 13.13 -18.97
C ARG A 196 -23.93 12.80 -20.46
N ARG A 197 -23.06 11.87 -20.84
CA ARG A 197 -22.79 11.45 -22.19
C ARG A 197 -23.67 10.23 -22.44
N ASP A 198 -24.76 10.45 -23.19
CA ASP A 198 -25.88 9.51 -23.40
C ASP A 198 -25.43 8.13 -23.94
N LEU A 199 -26.26 7.10 -23.69
CA LEU A 199 -26.04 5.65 -23.83
C LEU A 199 -25.58 5.10 -25.20
N SER A 200 -25.33 5.96 -26.18
CA SER A 200 -24.88 5.60 -27.54
C SER A 200 -23.37 5.74 -27.77
N ILE A 201 -22.64 6.08 -26.71
CA ILE A 201 -21.23 6.44 -26.82
C ILE A 201 -20.34 5.20 -26.91
N ASP A 202 -19.48 5.20 -27.91
CA ASP A 202 -18.47 4.18 -28.08
C ASP A 202 -17.41 4.24 -26.98
N GLU A 203 -16.80 3.09 -26.69
CA GLU A 203 -15.75 2.96 -25.68
C GLU A 203 -14.57 3.93 -25.92
N LEU A 204 -14.34 4.32 -27.19
CA LEU A 204 -13.30 5.25 -27.59
C LEU A 204 -13.50 6.64 -26.96
N SER A 205 -14.71 7.18 -27.03
CA SER A 205 -15.02 8.49 -26.45
C SER A 205 -14.90 8.50 -24.93
N ILE A 206 -15.28 7.41 -24.26
CA ILE A 206 -15.08 7.25 -22.80
C ILE A 206 -13.58 7.20 -22.51
N ARG A 207 -12.81 6.46 -23.30
CA ARG A 207 -11.36 6.36 -23.16
C ARG A 207 -10.69 7.72 -23.34
N GLU A 208 -11.08 8.53 -24.31
CA GLU A 208 -10.57 9.89 -24.50
C GLU A 208 -10.91 10.80 -23.32
N CYS A 209 -12.14 10.71 -22.80
CA CYS A 209 -12.55 11.46 -21.62
C CYS A 209 -11.67 11.11 -20.39
N VAL A 210 -11.42 9.81 -20.17
CA VAL A 210 -10.54 9.34 -19.10
C VAL A 210 -9.09 9.77 -19.31
N LYS A 211 -8.54 9.63 -20.52
CA LYS A 211 -7.19 10.10 -20.86
C LYS A 211 -7.04 11.59 -20.58
N SER A 212 -8.00 12.40 -21.02
CA SER A 212 -8.03 13.84 -20.74
C SER A 212 -8.07 14.14 -19.25
N ALA A 213 -8.85 13.39 -18.46
CA ALA A 213 -8.88 13.56 -17.01
C ALA A 213 -7.51 13.24 -16.37
N ILE A 214 -6.83 12.19 -16.83
CA ILE A 214 -5.49 11.81 -16.35
C ILE A 214 -4.44 12.86 -16.75
N ASP A 215 -4.44 13.33 -18.00
CA ASP A 215 -3.53 14.39 -18.46
C ASP A 215 -3.68 15.67 -17.64
N ASN A 216 -4.92 16.04 -17.32
CA ASN A 216 -5.20 17.17 -16.45
C ASN A 216 -4.68 16.95 -15.02
N ILE A 217 -4.77 15.73 -14.46
CA ILE A 217 -4.14 15.42 -13.16
C ILE A 217 -2.62 15.60 -13.24
N LEU A 218 -1.99 15.12 -14.31
CA LEU A 218 -0.55 15.22 -14.50
C LEU A 218 -0.10 16.68 -14.64
N ALA A 219 -0.85 17.48 -15.38
CA ALA A 219 -0.62 18.92 -15.53
C ALA A 219 -0.79 19.66 -14.19
N ASP A 220 -1.92 19.47 -13.50
CA ASP A 220 -2.20 20.09 -12.21
C ASP A 220 -1.15 19.70 -11.16
N ASN A 221 -0.73 18.43 -11.14
CA ASN A 221 0.32 17.93 -10.26
C ASN A 221 1.69 18.54 -10.55
N ARG A 222 2.01 18.78 -11.83
CA ARG A 222 3.25 19.47 -12.22
C ARG A 222 3.24 20.91 -11.71
N THR A 223 2.17 21.66 -11.98
CA THR A 223 1.99 23.03 -11.52
C THR A 223 2.11 23.11 -9.99
N LEU A 224 1.43 22.20 -9.27
CA LEU A 224 1.51 22.13 -7.81
C LEU A 224 2.94 21.89 -7.29
N CYS A 225 3.71 21.01 -7.94
CA CYS A 225 5.09 20.74 -7.55
C CYS A 225 6.02 21.93 -7.84
N GLU A 226 5.80 22.62 -8.96
CA GLU A 226 6.56 23.83 -9.32
C GLU A 226 6.26 25.00 -8.38
N GLU A 227 5.00 25.21 -8.02
CA GLU A 227 4.59 26.21 -7.02
C GLU A 227 5.13 25.86 -5.63
N GLY A 228 5.06 24.60 -5.23
CA GLY A 228 5.62 24.11 -3.97
C GLY A 228 7.13 24.31 -3.86
N ALA A 229 7.86 24.14 -4.97
CA ALA A 229 9.29 24.42 -5.04
C ALA A 229 9.60 25.91 -4.81
N LYS A 230 8.76 26.83 -5.33
CA LYS A 230 8.93 28.29 -5.18
C LYS A 230 8.75 28.77 -3.74
N VAL A 231 7.82 28.18 -2.98
CA VAL A 231 7.56 28.56 -1.57
C VAL A 231 8.62 28.03 -0.60
N SER A 232 9.38 27.00 -0.99
CA SER A 232 10.38 26.34 -0.14
C SER A 232 11.76 27.03 -0.05
N LEU A 233 11.93 28.19 -0.68
CA LEU A 233 13.16 28.98 -0.62
C LEU A 233 12.99 30.14 0.37
N PRO A 234 13.40 30.00 1.65
CA PRO A 234 13.72 31.18 2.44
C PRO A 234 14.95 31.83 1.79
N PHE A 235 14.89 33.14 1.58
CA PHE A 235 15.99 33.96 1.09
C PHE A 235 17.27 33.64 1.88
N GLY A 236 18.29 33.03 1.24
CA GLY A 236 19.58 32.80 1.89
C GLY A 236 20.52 31.70 1.39
N VAL A 237 20.22 30.91 0.35
CA VAL A 237 21.22 29.94 -0.17
C VAL A 237 21.29 29.93 -1.71
N THR A 238 21.88 30.98 -2.26
CA THR A 238 22.35 31.03 -3.65
C THR A 238 23.74 30.41 -3.76
N LEU A 239 23.93 29.15 -3.35
CA LEU A 239 25.29 28.58 -3.24
C LEU A 239 25.46 27.10 -3.62
N PHE A 240 24.57 26.49 -4.40
CA PHE A 240 24.78 25.13 -4.91
C PHE A 240 24.36 24.96 -6.37
N ARG A 241 24.93 25.77 -7.28
CA ARG A 241 24.89 25.49 -8.73
C ARG A 241 26.24 25.12 -9.35
N SER A 242 27.33 25.08 -8.58
CA SER A 242 28.68 24.85 -9.11
C SER A 242 29.42 23.61 -8.58
N LEU A 243 28.79 22.75 -7.76
CA LEU A 243 29.35 21.43 -7.44
C LEU A 243 28.29 20.33 -7.58
N HIS A 244 28.56 19.36 -8.46
CA HIS A 244 27.74 18.18 -8.73
C HIS A 244 27.85 17.10 -7.63
N LEU A 245 27.75 17.50 -6.35
CA LEU A 245 27.81 16.59 -5.20
C LEU A 245 26.79 17.04 -4.14
N GLY A 246 25.53 16.69 -4.36
CA GLY A 246 24.43 16.88 -3.41
C GLY A 246 23.10 16.48 -4.05
N PRO A 247 22.15 15.87 -3.30
CA PRO A 247 20.92 15.38 -3.89
C PRO A 247 20.10 16.57 -4.37
N THR A 248 19.85 16.63 -5.67
CA THR A 248 18.89 17.54 -6.30
C THR A 248 17.50 17.23 -5.76
N LEU A 249 17.11 17.92 -4.69
CA LEU A 249 15.76 17.90 -4.12
C LEU A 249 14.79 18.71 -5.00
N ASN A 250 14.62 18.28 -6.24
CA ASN A 250 13.40 18.61 -6.96
C ASN A 250 12.28 17.78 -6.33
N PRO A 251 11.11 18.37 -5.98
CA PRO A 251 9.93 17.55 -5.73
C PRO A 251 9.61 16.85 -7.04
N SER A 252 10.05 15.60 -7.17
CA SER A 252 9.69 14.77 -8.31
C SER A 252 8.17 14.87 -8.53
N LEU A 253 7.71 14.77 -9.79
CA LEU A 253 6.28 14.63 -10.11
C LEU A 253 5.60 13.61 -9.20
N GLY A 254 6.40 12.65 -8.72
CA GLY A 254 6.14 11.89 -7.53
C GLY A 254 5.20 10.76 -7.81
N ARG A 255 4.72 10.12 -6.74
CA ARG A 255 3.95 8.90 -6.84
C ARG A 255 2.67 9.05 -7.67
N LEU A 256 1.95 10.16 -7.52
CA LEU A 256 0.72 10.38 -8.28
C LEU A 256 0.97 10.25 -9.79
N ALA A 257 2.04 10.85 -10.31
CA ALA A 257 2.38 10.73 -11.72
C ALA A 257 2.72 9.30 -12.15
N VAL A 258 3.41 8.53 -11.31
CA VAL A 258 3.72 7.11 -11.60
C VAL A 258 2.43 6.30 -11.78
N PHE A 259 1.46 6.46 -10.88
CA PHE A 259 0.19 5.73 -10.96
C PHE A 259 -0.70 6.20 -12.11
N MET A 260 -0.72 7.49 -12.38
CA MET A 260 -1.48 8.05 -13.50
C MET A 260 -0.90 7.64 -14.86
N ASN A 261 0.43 7.61 -15.00
CA ASN A 261 1.08 7.09 -16.20
C ASN A 261 0.86 5.58 -16.36
N ALA A 262 0.85 4.82 -15.26
CA ALA A 262 0.50 3.40 -15.31
C ALA A 262 -0.96 3.18 -15.72
N ALA A 263 -1.88 4.05 -15.28
CA ALA A 263 -3.26 4.04 -15.75
C ALA A 263 -3.34 4.32 -17.26
N MET A 264 -2.64 5.35 -17.76
CA MET A 264 -2.56 5.63 -19.21
C MET A 264 -2.04 4.43 -19.99
N ALA A 265 -0.96 3.80 -19.53
CA ALA A 265 -0.41 2.60 -20.17
C ALA A 265 -1.42 1.44 -20.17
N ALA A 266 -2.16 1.25 -19.08
CA ALA A 266 -3.18 0.21 -18.96
C ALA A 266 -4.41 0.47 -19.84
N LEU A 267 -4.75 1.74 -20.10
CA LEU A 267 -5.81 2.11 -21.05
C LEU A 267 -5.44 1.78 -22.51
N GLU A 268 -4.15 1.82 -22.86
CA GLU A 268 -3.66 1.41 -24.18
C GLU A 268 -3.43 -0.10 -24.26
N ASN A 269 -3.01 -0.72 -23.17
CA ASN A 269 -2.73 -2.14 -23.08
C ASN A 269 -3.43 -2.77 -21.85
N PRO A 270 -4.67 -3.27 -22.01
CA PRO A 270 -5.46 -3.87 -20.92
C PRO A 270 -4.77 -5.04 -20.22
N ALA A 271 -3.81 -5.73 -20.86
CA ALA A 271 -3.06 -6.80 -20.21
C ALA A 271 -2.24 -6.31 -19.00
N LEU A 272 -1.85 -5.03 -18.97
CA LEU A 272 -1.21 -4.42 -17.81
C LEU A 272 -2.18 -4.29 -16.63
N TYR A 273 -3.45 -4.01 -16.90
CA TYR A 273 -4.50 -3.99 -15.88
C TYR A 273 -4.79 -5.40 -15.36
N ASP A 274 -4.94 -6.38 -16.26
CA ASP A 274 -5.18 -7.78 -15.87
C ASP A 274 -4.03 -8.33 -15.00
N ALA A 275 -2.78 -7.96 -15.32
CA ALA A 275 -1.62 -8.30 -14.51
C ALA A 275 -1.69 -7.69 -13.09
N GLU A 276 -2.25 -6.49 -12.96
CA GLU A 276 -2.50 -5.85 -11.69
C GLU A 276 -3.65 -6.50 -10.92
N LEU A 277 -4.71 -6.98 -11.56
CA LEU A 277 -5.81 -7.64 -10.85
C LEU A 277 -5.42 -9.00 -10.28
N ARG A 278 -4.38 -9.65 -10.83
CA ARG A 278 -3.86 -10.91 -10.32
C ARG A 278 -3.24 -10.69 -8.93
N VAL A 279 -3.93 -11.17 -7.89
CA VAL A 279 -3.30 -11.44 -6.60
C VAL A 279 -2.30 -12.56 -6.85
N ARG A 280 -0.99 -12.23 -6.93
CA ARG A 280 0.06 -13.21 -7.23
C ARG A 280 -0.11 -14.44 -6.32
N ARG A 281 -0.47 -15.58 -6.92
CA ARG A 281 -0.57 -16.87 -6.21
C ARG A 281 0.80 -17.37 -5.75
N ASP A 282 1.88 -16.87 -6.35
CA ASP A 282 3.17 -17.54 -6.25
C ASP A 282 4.20 -16.73 -5.44
N SER A 283 4.50 -17.29 -4.27
CA SER A 283 5.86 -17.39 -3.75
C SER A 283 5.89 -18.72 -2.99
N GLN A 284 5.70 -19.83 -3.71
CA GLN A 284 6.21 -21.11 -3.22
C GLN A 284 7.73 -20.96 -3.09
N ALA A 285 8.25 -21.55 -2.02
CA ALA A 285 9.64 -21.51 -1.61
C ALA A 285 10.60 -21.72 -2.78
N ALA A 286 11.70 -20.98 -2.78
CA ALA A 286 12.87 -21.36 -3.55
C ALA A 286 13.22 -22.84 -3.23
N PRO A 287 13.55 -23.66 -4.23
CA PRO A 287 13.99 -25.03 -3.96
C PRO A 287 15.23 -24.97 -3.06
N ALA A 288 15.21 -25.76 -1.99
CA ALA A 288 16.34 -25.87 -1.07
C ALA A 288 17.62 -26.20 -1.84
N PRO A 289 18.78 -25.62 -1.47
CA PRO A 289 20.04 -25.99 -2.10
C PRO A 289 20.31 -27.47 -1.85
N ALA A 290 20.56 -28.20 -2.94
CA ALA A 290 20.97 -29.59 -2.89
C ALA A 290 22.18 -29.74 -1.96
N SER A 291 22.07 -30.62 -0.97
CA SER A 291 23.17 -30.98 -0.09
C SER A 291 24.28 -31.62 -0.92
N PRO A 292 25.56 -31.24 -0.71
CA PRO A 292 26.68 -31.91 -1.37
C PRO A 292 26.82 -33.32 -0.79
N GLY A 293 26.84 -34.32 -1.67
CA GLY A 293 27.31 -35.67 -1.37
C GLY A 293 28.82 -35.78 -1.46
#